data_AF-A0A8B9GM19-F1
#
_entry.id   AF-A0A8B9GM19-F1
#
_cell.length_a   1.000
_cell.length_b   1.000
_cell.length_c   1.000
_cell.angle_alpha   90.00
_cell.angle_beta   90.00
_cell.angle_gamma   90.00
#
_symmetry.space_group_name_H-M   'P 1'
#
loop_
_entity.id
_entity.type
_entity.pdbx_description
1 polymer ?
#
loop_
_entity_poly.entity_id
_entity_poly.type
_entity_poly.pdbx_seq_one_letter_code
_entity_poly.pdbx_strand_id
1 'polypeptide(L)'
;MMGVGSGLELLTLPHGHQLRLDLLERFYTMSIMMAVDLLGCTGSTEERAALLYKTIQLAAELKSTMGNMFGFAAIMRALDLPQIARLEQTWMTLRQRHTEGAILYEKKLKPFIKAMNEGKESSVLSSTCFPHVVPVLSLMERGVAVGEGLEPWENSDCGVDVVMSHLEAARSIAHHGGLYRTNAESKLQDFQEREEVLEIFCTEFQMRLLWGSRGSEGSQAERYEKFDKVLTALSHKLEPPVRHSEL
;
A
#
# COMPACT_ATOMS: atom_id res chain seq x y z
N MET A 1 24.52 -15.70 5.17
CA MET A 1 24.57 -15.56 3.69
C MET A 1 23.34 -16.28 3.15
N MET A 2 22.45 -15.62 2.39
CA MET A 2 21.10 -16.12 2.08
C MET A 2 21.05 -17.25 1.03
N GLY A 3 22.17 -17.61 0.39
CA GLY A 3 22.24 -18.69 -0.60
C GLY A 3 21.61 -18.37 -1.97
N VAL A 4 21.04 -17.18 -2.14
CA VAL A 4 20.36 -16.70 -3.36
C VAL A 4 20.89 -15.33 -3.80
N GLY A 5 20.60 -14.94 -5.05
CA GLY A 5 21.13 -13.71 -5.66
C GLY A 5 20.39 -12.42 -5.27
N SER A 6 19.19 -12.53 -4.69
CA SER A 6 18.36 -11.41 -4.25
C SER A 6 17.31 -11.84 -3.22
N GLY A 7 16.86 -10.91 -2.37
CA GLY A 7 15.68 -11.10 -1.52
C GLY A 7 14.42 -11.40 -2.34
N LEU A 8 14.30 -10.88 -3.56
CA LEU A 8 13.17 -11.17 -4.46
C LEU A 8 13.12 -12.64 -4.90
N GLU A 9 14.29 -13.28 -5.05
CA GLU A 9 14.37 -14.72 -5.30
C GLU A 9 13.97 -15.50 -4.05
N LEU A 10 14.45 -15.07 -2.88
CA LEU A 10 14.13 -15.67 -1.59
C LEU A 10 12.62 -15.73 -1.32
N LEU A 11 11.86 -14.68 -1.70
CA LEU A 11 10.40 -14.64 -1.53
C LEU A 11 9.68 -15.84 -2.15
N THR A 12 10.23 -16.42 -3.22
CA THR A 12 9.61 -17.55 -3.94
C THR A 12 9.94 -18.92 -3.34
N LEU A 13 10.86 -18.98 -2.38
CA LEU A 13 11.35 -20.23 -1.79
C LEU A 13 10.69 -20.51 -0.43
N PRO A 14 10.59 -21.77 0.01
CA PRO A 14 9.97 -22.10 1.30
C PRO A 14 10.60 -21.38 2.49
N HIS A 15 11.93 -21.27 2.53
CA HIS A 15 12.68 -20.60 3.58
C HIS A 15 12.63 -19.06 3.51
N GLY A 16 11.94 -18.49 2.52
CA GLY A 16 11.61 -17.06 2.45
C GLY A 16 10.43 -16.63 3.32
N HIS A 17 9.82 -17.54 4.09
CA HIS A 17 8.66 -17.30 4.94
C HIS A 17 8.78 -16.03 5.80
N GLN A 18 9.86 -15.90 6.58
CA GLN A 18 10.03 -14.73 7.45
C GLN A 18 10.05 -13.42 6.65
N LEU A 19 10.76 -13.38 5.52
CA LEU A 19 10.82 -12.19 4.67
C LEU A 19 9.45 -11.85 4.08
N ARG A 20 8.63 -12.85 3.72
CA ARG A 20 7.25 -12.62 3.26
C ARG A 20 6.40 -12.00 4.38
N LEU A 21 6.50 -12.52 5.61
CA LEU A 21 5.80 -11.96 6.77
C LEU A 21 6.24 -10.52 7.08
N ASP A 22 7.54 -10.24 7.05
CA ASP A 22 8.09 -8.91 7.30
C ASP A 22 7.62 -7.88 6.25
N LEU A 23 7.54 -8.29 4.98
CA LEU A 23 7.03 -7.44 3.91
C LEU A 23 5.52 -7.21 4.02
N LEU A 24 4.74 -8.21 4.41
CA LEU A 24 3.30 -8.03 4.69
C LEU A 24 3.09 -7.07 5.86
N GLU A 25 3.82 -7.25 6.97
CA GLU A 25 3.79 -6.33 8.11
C GLU A 25 4.13 -4.90 7.70
N ARG A 26 5.20 -4.72 6.91
CA ARG A 26 5.59 -3.42 6.35
C ARG A 26 4.49 -2.81 5.47
N PHE A 27 3.89 -3.62 4.59
CA PHE A 27 2.87 -3.17 3.66
C PHE A 27 1.64 -2.63 4.40
N TYR A 28 1.07 -3.40 5.31
CA TYR A 28 -0.12 -3.01 6.05
C TYR A 28 0.14 -1.88 7.03
N THR A 29 1.25 -1.93 7.76
CA THR A 29 1.64 -0.87 8.69
C THR A 29 1.80 0.46 7.95
N MET A 30 2.43 0.46 6.78
CA MET A 30 2.59 1.67 5.96
C MET A 30 1.24 2.19 5.44
N SER A 31 0.33 1.31 5.00
CA SER A 31 -1.02 1.72 4.59
C SER A 31 -1.82 2.33 5.74
N ILE A 32 -1.75 1.74 6.95
CA ILE A 32 -2.40 2.27 8.15
C ILE A 32 -1.79 3.62 8.51
N MET A 33 -0.46 3.75 8.51
CA MET A 33 0.24 5.00 8.79
C MET A 33 -0.22 6.12 7.85
N MET A 34 -0.35 5.84 6.56
CA MET A 34 -0.84 6.81 5.58
C MET A 34 -2.31 7.20 5.82
N ALA A 35 -3.16 6.24 6.22
CA ALA A 35 -4.55 6.52 6.57
C ALA A 35 -4.66 7.36 7.85
N VAL A 36 -3.80 7.11 8.84
CA VAL A 36 -3.70 7.89 10.08
C VAL A 36 -3.27 9.31 9.80
N ASP A 37 -2.32 9.54 8.88
CA ASP A 37 -1.90 10.90 8.49
C ASP A 37 -3.09 11.70 7.91
N LEU A 38 -3.85 11.10 6.99
CA LEU A 38 -5.05 11.71 6.40
C LEU A 38 -6.16 11.97 7.43
N LEU A 39 -6.44 10.99 8.30
CA LEU A 39 -7.49 11.09 9.32
C LEU A 39 -7.07 11.89 10.55
N GLY A 40 -5.76 12.07 10.74
CA GLY A 40 -5.15 12.90 11.77
C GLY A 40 -5.10 14.38 11.37
N CYS A 41 -5.34 14.70 10.09
CA CYS A 41 -5.48 16.07 9.61
C CYS A 41 -6.81 16.68 10.10
N THR A 42 -6.82 17.09 11.38
CA THR A 42 -7.96 17.75 12.05
C THR A 42 -8.06 19.25 11.77
N GLY A 43 -7.30 19.74 10.78
CA GLY A 43 -7.41 21.08 10.25
C GLY A 43 -8.69 21.27 9.42
N SER A 44 -8.66 22.20 8.48
CA SER A 44 -9.80 22.40 7.58
C SER A 44 -9.96 21.25 6.58
N THR A 45 -11.17 21.10 6.01
CA THR A 45 -11.39 20.16 4.89
C THR A 45 -10.48 20.48 3.69
N GLU A 46 -10.09 21.74 3.52
CA GLU A 46 -9.19 22.17 2.44
C GLU A 46 -7.75 21.73 2.70
N GLU A 47 -7.25 21.84 3.94
CA GLU A 47 -5.94 21.31 4.33
C GLU A 47 -5.89 19.80 4.16
N ARG A 48 -6.94 19.09 4.57
CA ARG A 48 -7.03 17.64 4.39
C ARG A 48 -7.13 17.24 2.92
N ALA A 49 -7.84 18.00 2.09
CA ALA A 49 -7.90 17.77 0.64
C ALA A 49 -6.55 18.03 -0.05
N ALA A 50 -5.78 19.03 0.41
CA ALA A 50 -4.42 19.27 -0.06
C ALA A 50 -3.47 18.13 0.35
N LEU A 51 -3.60 17.60 1.57
CA LEU A 51 -2.85 16.42 2.00
C LEU A 51 -3.21 15.19 1.15
N LEU A 52 -4.51 14.94 0.91
CA LEU A 52 -4.99 13.88 0.02
C LEU A 52 -4.40 14.01 -1.39
N TYR A 53 -4.36 15.24 -1.93
CA TYR A 53 -3.71 15.51 -3.20
C TYR A 53 -2.22 15.14 -3.18
N LYS A 54 -1.49 15.50 -2.11
CA LYS A 54 -0.07 15.13 -1.94
C LYS A 54 0.12 13.62 -1.84
N THR A 55 -0.76 12.90 -1.17
CA THR A 55 -0.74 11.43 -1.12
C THR A 55 -0.92 10.82 -2.51
N ILE A 56 -1.82 11.37 -3.34
CA ILE A 56 -1.99 10.95 -4.73
C ILE A 56 -0.73 11.25 -5.58
N GLN A 57 -0.12 12.42 -5.39
CA GLN A 57 1.15 12.75 -6.05
C GLN A 57 2.26 11.76 -5.66
N LEU A 58 2.37 11.42 -4.38
CA LEU A 58 3.32 10.42 -3.89
C LEU A 58 3.09 9.06 -4.55
N ALA A 59 1.85 8.59 -4.66
CA ALA A 59 1.54 7.36 -5.38
C ALA A 59 1.97 7.43 -6.86
N ALA A 60 1.74 8.56 -7.52
CA ALA A 60 2.14 8.75 -8.91
C ALA A 60 3.66 8.75 -9.11
N GLU A 61 4.42 9.37 -8.20
CA GLU A 61 5.89 9.37 -8.18
C GLU A 61 6.45 7.96 -7.91
N LEU A 62 5.88 7.24 -6.93
CA LEU A 62 6.25 5.86 -6.65
C LEU A 62 6.05 4.97 -7.88
N LYS A 63 4.93 5.16 -8.59
CA LYS A 63 4.62 4.39 -9.79
C LYS A 63 5.52 4.75 -10.97
N SER A 64 5.60 6.03 -11.31
CA SER A 64 6.10 6.48 -12.62
C SER A 64 7.58 6.83 -12.59
N THR A 65 8.01 7.48 -11.50
CA THR A 65 9.40 7.95 -11.35
C THR A 65 10.25 6.87 -10.70
N MET A 66 9.82 6.33 -9.57
CA MET A 66 10.60 5.36 -8.81
C MET A 66 10.42 3.92 -9.28
N GLY A 67 9.33 3.59 -9.97
CA GLY A 67 9.03 2.20 -10.32
C GLY A 67 8.93 1.29 -9.09
N ASN A 68 8.50 1.83 -7.95
CA ASN A 68 8.31 1.12 -6.69
C ASN A 68 6.83 0.72 -6.57
N MET A 69 6.48 -0.44 -7.14
CA MET A 69 5.11 -0.93 -7.16
C MET A 69 4.62 -1.36 -5.77
N PHE A 70 5.51 -1.86 -4.90
CA PHE A 70 5.18 -2.23 -3.52
C PHE A 70 4.73 -1.00 -2.71
N GLY A 71 5.53 0.08 -2.73
CA GLY A 71 5.17 1.34 -2.08
C GLY A 71 3.93 1.97 -2.70
N PHE A 72 3.84 1.98 -4.04
CA PHE A 72 2.64 2.47 -4.74
C PHE A 72 1.38 1.73 -4.27
N ALA A 73 1.40 0.39 -4.23
CA ALA A 73 0.28 -0.42 -3.78
C ALA A 73 -0.11 -0.12 -2.32
N ALA A 74 0.85 0.15 -1.44
CA ALA A 74 0.58 0.49 -0.04
C ALA A 74 -0.18 1.82 0.10
N ILE A 75 0.20 2.83 -0.71
CA ILE A 75 -0.51 4.12 -0.74
C ILE A 75 -1.90 3.96 -1.36
N MET A 76 -2.01 3.22 -2.47
CA MET A 76 -3.32 2.97 -3.10
C MET A 76 -4.27 2.22 -2.17
N ARG A 77 -3.75 1.26 -1.40
CA ARG A 77 -4.52 0.58 -0.36
C ARG A 77 -5.05 1.55 0.70
N ALA A 78 -4.23 2.48 1.17
CA ALA A 78 -4.66 3.48 2.14
C ALA A 78 -5.80 4.34 1.60
N LEU A 79 -5.71 4.77 0.33
CA LEU A 79 -6.74 5.58 -0.34
C LEU A 79 -8.06 4.84 -0.58
N ASP A 80 -8.01 3.50 -0.67
CA ASP A 80 -9.18 2.65 -0.89
C ASP A 80 -9.78 2.10 0.41
N LEU A 81 -9.18 2.40 1.57
CA LEU A 81 -9.78 2.05 2.86
C LEU A 81 -11.18 2.67 2.98
N PRO A 82 -12.19 1.94 3.47
CA PRO A 82 -13.55 2.46 3.63
C PRO A 82 -13.60 3.78 4.40
N GLN A 83 -12.75 3.91 5.43
CA GLN A 83 -12.63 5.09 6.28
C GLN A 83 -12.12 6.33 5.53
N ILE A 84 -11.32 6.16 4.49
CA ILE A 84 -10.83 7.25 3.62
C ILE A 84 -11.80 7.49 2.47
N ALA A 85 -12.26 6.42 1.81
CA ALA A 85 -13.16 6.49 0.66
C ALA A 85 -14.50 7.17 1.00
N ARG A 86 -14.98 7.06 2.24
CA ARG A 86 -16.24 7.68 2.69
C ARG A 86 -16.18 9.20 2.95
N LEU A 87 -15.00 9.83 2.92
CA LEU A 87 -14.83 11.25 3.25
C LEU A 87 -15.33 12.15 2.09
N GLU A 88 -16.63 12.15 1.85
CA GLU A 88 -17.24 12.83 0.70
C GLU A 88 -16.87 14.31 0.58
N GLN A 89 -16.83 15.06 1.69
CA GLN A 89 -16.49 16.48 1.67
C GLN A 89 -15.03 16.70 1.29
N THR A 90 -14.12 15.86 1.80
CA THR A 90 -12.70 15.88 1.44
C THR A 90 -12.52 15.56 -0.06
N TRP A 91 -13.14 14.49 -0.56
CA TRP A 91 -13.06 14.10 -1.97
C TRP A 91 -13.71 15.15 -2.90
N MET A 92 -14.82 15.76 -2.49
CA MET A 92 -15.42 16.87 -3.23
C MET A 92 -14.49 18.08 -3.29
N THR A 93 -13.88 18.45 -2.17
CA THR A 93 -12.93 19.57 -2.11
C THR A 93 -11.70 19.28 -2.98
N LEU A 94 -11.17 18.05 -2.98
CA LEU A 94 -10.12 17.62 -3.89
C LEU A 94 -10.53 17.82 -5.37
N ARG A 95 -11.74 17.40 -5.76
CA ARG A 95 -12.22 17.57 -7.15
C ARG A 95 -12.34 19.04 -7.55
N GLN A 96 -12.72 19.91 -6.61
CA GLN A 96 -12.89 21.35 -6.85
C GLN A 96 -11.56 22.12 -6.88
N ARG A 97 -10.61 21.78 -6.00
CA ARG A 97 -9.36 22.54 -5.82
C ARG A 97 -8.14 21.90 -6.53
N HIS A 98 -8.19 20.59 -6.77
CA HIS A 98 -7.11 19.80 -7.35
C HIS A 98 -7.65 18.80 -8.39
N THR A 99 -8.44 19.28 -9.35
CA THR A 99 -9.17 18.47 -10.33
C THR A 99 -8.28 17.47 -11.06
N GLU A 100 -7.07 17.87 -11.47
CA GLU A 100 -6.12 16.98 -12.14
C GLU A 100 -5.67 15.82 -11.25
N GLY A 101 -5.48 16.05 -9.94
CA GLY A 101 -5.15 15.02 -8.98
C GLY A 101 -6.29 14.01 -8.79
N ALA A 102 -7.52 14.50 -8.70
CA ALA A 102 -8.70 13.63 -8.64
C ALA A 102 -8.85 12.76 -9.90
N ILE A 103 -8.64 13.36 -11.09
CA ILE A 103 -8.67 12.63 -12.37
C ILE A 103 -7.54 11.59 -12.43
N LEU A 104 -6.32 11.97 -12.01
CA LEU A 104 -5.17 11.08 -11.96
C LEU A 104 -5.47 9.83 -11.11
N TYR A 105 -6.02 10.02 -9.91
CA TYR A 105 -6.41 8.91 -9.04
C TYR A 105 -7.48 8.02 -9.68
N GLU A 106 -8.63 8.59 -10.07
CA GLU A 106 -9.80 7.82 -10.53
C GLU A 106 -9.61 7.17 -11.90
N LYS A 107 -8.91 7.83 -12.82
CA LYS A 107 -8.82 7.39 -14.22
C LYS A 107 -7.52 6.68 -14.55
N LYS A 108 -6.48 6.84 -13.74
CA LYS A 108 -5.17 6.21 -14.00
C LYS A 108 -4.72 5.30 -12.88
N LEU A 109 -4.59 5.81 -11.66
CA LEU A 109 -3.96 5.03 -10.58
C LEU A 109 -4.86 3.89 -10.08
N LYS A 110 -6.14 4.17 -9.80
CA LYS A 110 -7.11 3.19 -9.29
C LYS A 110 -7.39 2.06 -10.28
N PRO A 111 -7.64 2.32 -11.59
CA PRO A 111 -7.78 1.25 -12.58
C PRO A 111 -6.50 0.43 -12.75
N PHE A 112 -5.33 1.08 -12.70
CA PHE A 112 -4.04 0.41 -12.86
C PHE A 112 -3.74 -0.59 -11.72
N ILE A 113 -3.88 -0.18 -10.45
CA ILE A 113 -3.64 -1.11 -9.33
C ILE A 113 -4.67 -2.25 -9.32
N LYS A 114 -5.92 -1.97 -9.69
CA LYS A 114 -6.94 -3.00 -9.85
C LYS A 114 -6.53 -4.03 -10.91
N ALA A 115 -6.10 -3.58 -12.09
CA ALA A 115 -5.66 -4.47 -13.16
C ALA A 115 -4.40 -5.27 -12.77
N MET A 116 -3.47 -4.68 -12.01
CA MET A 116 -2.31 -5.42 -11.48
C MET A 116 -2.75 -6.50 -10.48
N ASN A 117 -3.66 -6.21 -9.56
CA ASN A 117 -4.18 -7.19 -8.59
C ASN A 117 -4.95 -8.34 -9.27
N GLU A 118 -5.61 -8.06 -10.39
CA GLU A 118 -6.28 -9.05 -11.23
C GLU A 118 -5.32 -9.82 -12.16
N GLY A 119 -4.00 -9.55 -12.10
CA GLY A 119 -3.01 -10.22 -12.96
C GLY A 119 -3.13 -9.86 -14.45
N LYS A 120 -3.82 -8.76 -14.79
CA LYS A 120 -4.07 -8.29 -16.17
C LYS A 120 -3.11 -7.21 -16.63
N GLU A 121 -2.36 -6.62 -15.71
CA GLU A 121 -1.41 -5.55 -15.96
C GLU A 121 -0.07 -5.92 -15.34
N SER A 122 1.03 -5.65 -16.04
CA SER A 122 2.39 -5.88 -15.53
C SER A 122 3.21 -4.60 -15.55
N SER A 123 4.07 -4.41 -14.56
CA SER A 123 4.97 -3.25 -14.53
C SER A 123 6.04 -3.39 -15.62
N VAL A 124 6.44 -2.27 -16.24
CA VAL A 124 7.51 -2.24 -17.24
C VAL A 124 8.85 -2.58 -16.59
N LEU A 125 9.36 -3.78 -16.88
CA LEU A 125 10.54 -4.34 -16.23
C LEU A 125 11.79 -3.42 -16.28
N SER A 126 11.98 -2.68 -17.37
CA SER A 126 13.14 -1.79 -17.55
C SER A 126 13.16 -0.56 -16.65
N SER A 127 12.05 -0.19 -16.02
CA SER A 127 11.96 0.99 -15.15
C SER A 127 11.50 0.67 -13.73
N THR A 128 11.11 -0.56 -13.45
CA THR A 128 10.72 -1.04 -12.12
C THR A 128 11.93 -1.25 -11.22
N CYS A 129 11.92 -0.64 -10.03
CA CYS A 129 12.92 -0.85 -8.98
C CYS A 129 12.44 -1.86 -7.93
N PHE A 130 11.12 -1.91 -7.68
CA PHE A 130 10.53 -2.88 -6.78
C PHE A 130 9.20 -3.38 -7.36
N PRO A 131 9.05 -4.69 -7.63
CA PRO A 131 7.87 -5.23 -8.30
C PRO A 131 6.64 -5.33 -7.38
N HIS A 132 5.46 -5.56 -7.97
CA HIS A 132 4.23 -5.77 -7.21
C HIS A 132 4.21 -7.19 -6.64
N VAL A 133 4.78 -7.37 -5.45
CA VAL A 133 4.93 -8.69 -4.81
C VAL A 133 3.76 -9.08 -3.92
N VAL A 134 2.93 -8.12 -3.49
CA VAL A 134 1.90 -8.35 -2.45
C VAL A 134 0.98 -9.54 -2.78
N PRO A 135 0.45 -9.69 -4.02
CA PRO A 135 -0.42 -10.82 -4.34
C PRO A 135 0.25 -12.19 -4.11
N VAL A 136 1.53 -12.34 -4.47
CA VAL A 136 2.24 -13.61 -4.23
C VAL A 136 2.58 -13.80 -2.75
N LEU A 137 2.87 -12.73 -2.01
CA LEU A 137 3.07 -12.81 -0.56
C LEU A 137 1.81 -13.36 0.12
N SER A 138 0.65 -12.77 -0.15
CA SER A 138 -0.64 -13.21 0.41
C SER A 138 -1.01 -14.63 -0.02
N LEU A 139 -0.75 -14.99 -1.29
CA LEU A 139 -1.01 -16.34 -1.81
C LEU A 139 -0.18 -17.41 -1.09
N MET A 140 1.09 -17.12 -0.79
CA MET A 140 2.02 -18.07 -0.15
C MET A 140 1.86 -18.13 1.37
N GLU A 141 1.34 -17.08 2.01
CA GLU A 141 1.18 -16.96 3.46
C GLU A 141 -0.29 -16.98 3.91
N ARG A 142 -1.15 -17.69 3.17
CA ARG A 142 -2.59 -17.80 3.45
C ARG A 142 -2.85 -18.06 4.95
N GLY A 143 -3.62 -17.17 5.56
CA GLY A 143 -4.02 -17.25 6.97
C GLY A 143 -3.35 -16.23 7.91
N VAL A 144 -2.43 -15.38 7.43
CA VAL A 144 -1.78 -14.35 8.27
C VAL A 144 -2.47 -12.98 8.20
N ALA A 145 -3.06 -12.60 7.05
CA ALA A 145 -3.74 -11.31 6.90
C ALA A 145 -5.13 -11.33 7.56
N VAL A 146 -5.19 -11.02 8.85
CA VAL A 146 -6.47 -10.79 9.54
C VAL A 146 -6.91 -9.35 9.30
N GLY A 147 -8.09 -9.18 8.68
CA GLY A 147 -8.72 -7.88 8.44
C GLY A 147 -8.89 -7.48 6.97
N GLU A 148 -8.62 -8.37 6.03
CA GLU A 148 -8.88 -8.10 4.62
C GLU A 148 -10.30 -8.49 4.19
N GLY A 149 -10.85 -7.67 3.29
CA GLY A 149 -11.93 -8.10 2.42
C GLY A 149 -11.45 -9.22 1.49
N LEU A 150 -12.39 -9.86 0.83
CA LEU A 150 -12.14 -10.99 -0.08
C LEU A 150 -11.04 -10.65 -1.10
N GLU A 151 -10.04 -11.53 -1.19
CA GLU A 151 -8.93 -11.38 -2.13
C GLU A 151 -9.44 -11.41 -3.59
N PRO A 152 -8.72 -10.81 -4.56
CA PRO A 152 -9.16 -10.75 -5.96
C PRO A 152 -9.49 -12.12 -6.57
N TRP A 153 -8.81 -13.19 -6.12
CA TRP A 153 -9.04 -14.57 -6.57
C TRP A 153 -10.15 -15.30 -5.79
N GLU A 154 -10.68 -14.75 -4.71
CA GLU A 154 -11.76 -15.36 -3.91
C GLU A 154 -13.15 -14.97 -4.40
N ASN A 155 -13.26 -13.85 -5.12
CA ASN A 155 -14.52 -13.28 -5.60
C ASN A 155 -14.71 -13.31 -7.12
N SER A 156 -13.83 -13.99 -7.86
CA SER A 156 -13.84 -13.99 -9.31
C SER A 156 -14.09 -15.39 -9.88
N ASP A 157 -14.97 -15.47 -10.89
CA ASP A 157 -15.11 -16.66 -11.75
C ASP A 157 -13.77 -17.06 -12.42
N CYS A 158 -12.81 -16.13 -12.51
CA CYS A 158 -11.47 -16.33 -13.06
C CYS A 158 -10.37 -16.47 -11.98
N GLY A 159 -10.72 -16.83 -10.74
CA GLY A 159 -9.77 -16.85 -9.62
C GLY A 159 -8.52 -17.71 -9.85
N VAL A 160 -8.64 -18.84 -10.55
CA VAL A 160 -7.51 -19.71 -10.90
C VAL A 160 -6.55 -19.02 -11.88
N ASP A 161 -7.07 -18.30 -12.87
CA ASP A 161 -6.25 -17.58 -13.85
C ASP A 161 -5.46 -16.44 -13.17
N VAL A 162 -6.09 -15.74 -12.23
CA VAL A 162 -5.45 -14.70 -11.42
C VAL A 162 -4.29 -15.30 -10.60
N VAL A 163 -4.54 -16.43 -9.93
CA VAL A 163 -3.50 -17.14 -9.16
C VAL A 163 -2.34 -17.56 -10.07
N MET A 164 -2.64 -18.13 -11.24
CA MET A 164 -1.60 -18.56 -12.20
C MET A 164 -0.77 -17.37 -12.68
N SER A 165 -1.42 -16.26 -13.05
CA SER A 165 -0.73 -15.03 -13.46
C SER A 165 0.26 -14.52 -12.41
N HIS A 166 -0.15 -14.50 -11.13
CA HIS A 166 0.73 -14.07 -10.04
C HIS A 166 1.89 -15.03 -9.77
N LEU A 167 1.67 -16.34 -9.91
CA LEU A 167 2.73 -17.34 -9.79
C LEU A 167 3.74 -17.26 -10.94
N GLU A 168 3.28 -17.01 -12.17
CA GLU A 168 4.14 -16.76 -13.33
C GLU A 168 4.94 -15.45 -13.17
N ALA A 169 4.28 -14.39 -12.71
CA ALA A 169 4.93 -13.13 -12.39
C ALA A 169 6.01 -13.31 -11.31
N ALA A 170 5.74 -14.10 -10.27
CA ALA A 170 6.70 -14.40 -9.21
C ALA A 170 7.96 -15.09 -9.72
N ARG A 171 7.82 -16.04 -10.67
CA ARG A 171 8.98 -16.67 -11.33
C ARG A 171 9.81 -15.64 -12.08
N SER A 172 9.17 -14.73 -12.80
CA SER A 172 9.85 -13.64 -13.50
C SER A 172 10.55 -12.70 -12.52
N ILE A 173 9.90 -12.33 -11.42
CA ILE A 173 10.46 -11.48 -10.37
C ILE A 173 11.73 -12.10 -9.77
N ALA A 174 11.69 -13.39 -9.42
CA ALA A 174 12.84 -14.10 -8.89
C ALA A 174 14.02 -14.10 -9.87
N HIS A 175 13.75 -14.36 -11.16
CA HIS A 175 14.76 -14.39 -12.20
C HIS A 175 15.41 -13.02 -12.45
N HIS A 176 14.67 -11.93 -12.31
CA HIS A 176 15.13 -10.57 -12.64
C HIS A 176 15.61 -9.75 -11.43
N GLY A 177 15.93 -10.40 -10.30
CA GLY A 177 16.41 -9.74 -9.08
C GLY A 177 17.57 -8.77 -9.30
N GLY A 178 18.51 -9.09 -10.21
CA GLY A 178 19.62 -8.23 -10.58
C GLY A 178 19.20 -6.93 -11.26
N LEU A 179 18.21 -6.98 -12.14
CA LEU A 179 17.73 -5.82 -12.89
C LEU A 179 16.99 -4.81 -11.99
N TYR A 180 16.15 -5.30 -11.07
CA TYR A 180 15.47 -4.44 -10.10
C TYR A 180 16.48 -3.67 -9.23
N ARG A 181 17.56 -4.35 -8.79
CA ARG A 181 18.67 -3.74 -8.06
C ARG A 181 19.37 -2.66 -8.90
N THR A 182 19.78 -2.97 -10.13
CA THR A 182 20.44 -1.98 -11.01
C THR A 182 19.55 -0.77 -11.27
N ASN A 183 18.25 -0.97 -11.49
CA ASN A 183 17.31 0.13 -11.64
C ASN A 183 17.24 1.00 -10.37
N ALA A 184 17.18 0.36 -9.18
CA ALA A 184 17.14 1.08 -7.91
C ALA A 184 18.43 1.87 -7.66
N GLU A 185 19.60 1.26 -7.87
CA GLU A 185 20.91 1.91 -7.75
C GLU A 185 21.03 3.11 -8.70
N SER A 186 20.56 2.97 -9.95
CA SER A 186 20.58 4.06 -10.92
C SER A 186 19.66 5.21 -10.53
N LYS A 187 18.44 4.94 -10.05
CA LYS A 187 17.49 6.00 -9.64
C LYS A 187 17.88 6.68 -8.33
N LEU A 188 18.58 5.97 -7.45
CA LEU A 188 19.06 6.48 -6.16
C LEU A 188 20.49 6.99 -6.22
N GLN A 189 21.09 7.06 -7.42
CA GLN A 189 22.41 7.63 -7.61
C GLN A 189 22.42 9.07 -7.08
N ASP A 190 23.38 9.37 -6.21
CA ASP A 190 23.57 10.66 -5.55
C ASP A 190 22.39 11.11 -4.65
N PHE A 191 21.46 10.20 -4.32
CA PHE A 191 20.36 10.51 -3.40
C PHE A 191 20.90 10.76 -1.99
N GLN A 192 20.62 11.95 -1.45
CA GLN A 192 20.97 12.31 -0.08
C GLN A 192 19.77 12.06 0.82
N GLU A 193 19.86 10.97 1.59
CA GLU A 193 18.87 10.61 2.59
C GLU A 193 18.84 11.63 3.73
N ARG A 194 17.64 11.95 4.20
CA ARG A 194 17.44 12.68 5.46
C ARG A 194 17.08 11.65 6.52
N GLU A 195 17.94 11.49 7.53
CA GLU A 195 17.78 10.45 8.56
C GLU A 195 16.40 10.48 9.23
N GLU A 196 15.91 11.67 9.59
CA GLU A 196 14.58 11.87 10.19
C GLU A 196 13.45 11.37 9.28
N VAL A 197 13.58 11.57 7.96
CA VAL A 197 12.58 11.12 6.99
C VAL A 197 12.67 9.61 6.81
N LEU A 198 13.88 9.06 6.75
CA LEU A 198 14.10 7.62 6.63
C LEU A 198 13.49 6.88 7.83
N GLU A 199 13.69 7.38 9.04
CA GLU A 199 13.15 6.78 10.28
C GLU A 199 11.62 6.69 10.23
N ILE A 200 10.92 7.72 9.74
CA ILE A 200 9.46 7.70 9.58
C ILE A 200 8.98 6.56 8.66
N PHE A 201 9.82 6.13 7.70
CA PHE A 201 9.53 5.01 6.80
C PHE A 201 10.07 3.66 7.27
N CYS A 202 10.68 3.57 8.46
CA CYS A 202 11.03 2.31 9.10
C CYS A 202 9.79 1.66 9.71
N THR A 203 9.61 0.35 9.47
CA THR A 203 8.43 -0.38 9.94
C THR A 203 8.35 -0.38 11.47
N GLU A 204 9.49 -0.52 12.14
CA GLU A 204 9.61 -0.54 13.60
C GLU A 204 9.19 0.80 14.22
N PHE A 205 9.55 1.91 13.58
CA PHE A 205 9.13 3.24 14.01
C PHE A 205 7.62 3.39 13.86
N GLN A 206 7.08 3.04 12.68
CA GLN A 206 5.64 3.10 12.42
C GLN A 206 4.85 2.21 13.39
N MET A 207 5.33 1.00 13.66
CA MET A 207 4.69 0.11 14.61
C MET A 207 4.64 0.71 16.02
N ARG A 208 5.74 1.29 16.49
CA ARG A 208 5.77 1.96 17.80
C ARG A 208 4.90 3.21 17.83
N LEU A 209 4.85 3.97 16.74
CA LEU A 209 4.02 5.17 16.66
C LEU A 209 2.52 4.83 16.70
N LEU A 210 2.11 3.79 15.98
CA LEU A 210 0.71 3.37 15.90
C LEU A 210 0.25 2.67 17.19
N TRP A 211 1.02 1.69 17.66
CA TRP A 211 0.58 0.81 18.75
C TRP A 211 1.26 1.06 20.10
N GLY A 212 2.23 1.97 20.16
CA GLY A 212 3.06 2.17 21.35
C GLY A 212 4.04 1.01 21.60
N SER A 213 4.96 1.19 22.54
CA SER A 213 6.03 0.23 22.81
C SER A 213 5.55 -1.16 23.22
N ARG A 214 4.45 -1.25 23.99
CA ARG A 214 3.85 -2.53 24.40
C ARG A 214 2.87 -3.08 23.38
N GLY A 215 2.12 -2.21 22.71
CA GLY A 215 1.11 -2.65 21.76
C GLY A 215 1.71 -3.20 20.48
N SER A 216 2.91 -2.73 20.08
CA SER A 216 3.63 -3.23 18.91
C SER A 216 4.06 -4.71 19.01
N GLU A 217 4.18 -5.24 20.24
CA GLU A 217 4.52 -6.65 20.49
C GLU A 217 3.28 -7.57 20.39
N GLY A 218 2.07 -6.99 20.29
CA GLY A 218 0.84 -7.74 20.14
C GLY A 218 0.71 -8.42 18.78
N SER A 219 -0.19 -9.41 18.71
CA SER A 219 -0.47 -10.12 17.45
C SER A 219 -0.91 -9.15 16.35
N GLN A 220 -0.49 -9.43 15.11
CA GLN A 220 -0.83 -8.61 13.95
C GLN A 220 -2.36 -8.43 13.82
N ALA A 221 -3.10 -9.52 14.00
CA ALA A 221 -4.56 -9.56 13.95
C ALA A 221 -5.21 -8.57 14.92
N GLU A 222 -4.82 -8.60 16.20
CA GLU A 222 -5.38 -7.68 17.19
C GLU A 222 -4.99 -6.23 16.92
N ARG A 223 -3.74 -6.01 16.47
CA ARG A 223 -3.24 -4.68 16.13
C ARG A 223 -4.06 -4.04 15.03
N TYR A 224 -4.38 -4.80 13.98
CA TYR A 224 -5.13 -4.31 12.83
C TYR A 224 -6.62 -4.16 13.13
N GLU A 225 -7.24 -5.11 13.85
CA GLU A 225 -8.65 -5.00 14.26
C GLU A 225 -8.87 -3.76 15.15
N LYS A 226 -7.94 -3.49 16.08
CA LYS A 226 -7.99 -2.28 16.92
C LYS A 226 -7.88 -1.02 16.07
N PHE A 227 -6.96 -0.99 15.11
CA PHE A 227 -6.78 0.18 14.27
C PHE A 227 -7.94 0.41 13.31
N ASP A 228 -8.58 -0.63 12.79
CA ASP A 228 -9.81 -0.47 12.00
C ASP A 228 -10.89 0.31 12.77
N LYS A 229 -11.09 -0.02 14.06
CA LYS A 229 -12.01 0.71 14.94
C LYS A 229 -11.56 2.17 15.17
N VAL A 230 -10.26 2.40 15.38
CA VAL A 230 -9.70 3.75 15.56
C VAL A 230 -9.90 4.60 14.30
N LEU A 231 -9.52 4.09 13.12
CA LEU A 231 -9.68 4.80 11.85
C LEU A 231 -11.16 5.10 11.58
N THR A 232 -12.04 4.16 11.89
CA THR A 232 -13.49 4.36 11.74
C THR A 232 -14.01 5.49 12.63
N ALA A 233 -13.57 5.53 13.90
CA ALA A 233 -13.92 6.60 14.81
C ALA A 233 -13.37 7.98 14.36
N LEU A 234 -12.13 8.03 13.89
CA LEU A 234 -11.52 9.26 13.35
C LEU A 234 -12.25 9.75 12.09
N SER A 235 -12.56 8.84 11.16
CA SER A 235 -13.30 9.15 9.95
C SER A 235 -14.69 9.72 10.25
N HIS A 236 -15.44 9.11 11.16
CA HIS A 236 -16.75 9.65 11.60
C HIS A 236 -16.64 10.97 12.36
N LYS A 237 -15.54 11.19 13.09
CA LYS A 237 -15.30 12.47 13.77
C LYS A 237 -15.03 13.59 12.78
N LEU A 238 -14.27 13.33 11.71
CA LEU A 238 -13.97 14.30 10.66
C LEU A 238 -15.19 14.60 9.80
N GLU A 239 -15.92 13.56 9.36
CA GLU A 239 -17.11 13.70 8.51
C GLU A 239 -18.22 12.78 9.03
N PRO A 240 -19.09 13.29 9.92
CA PRO A 240 -20.19 12.53 10.49
C PRO A 240 -21.13 11.97 9.41
N PRO A 241 -21.65 10.74 9.56
CA PRO A 241 -22.66 10.22 8.65
C PRO A 241 -23.92 11.08 8.70
N VAL A 242 -24.52 11.36 7.54
CA VAL A 242 -25.78 12.10 7.42
C VAL A 242 -26.87 11.32 8.18
N ARG A 243 -27.56 11.97 9.12
CA ARG A 243 -28.68 11.35 9.83
C ARG A 243 -29.88 11.31 8.89
N HIS A 244 -30.42 10.12 8.64
CA HIS A 244 -31.61 9.91 7.80
C HIS A 244 -32.91 10.58 8.29
N SER A 245 -32.87 11.34 9.40
CA SER A 245 -34.01 12.10 9.93
C SER A 245 -34.15 13.52 9.36
N GLU A 246 -33.28 13.93 8.43
CA GLU A 246 -33.27 15.27 7.82
C GLU A 246 -33.48 15.25 6.28
N LEU A 247 -33.96 14.12 5.75
CA LEU A 247 -34.43 13.94 4.36
C LEU A 247 -35.93 13.65 4.36
#